data_AF-Q74F84-F1
#
_entry.id   AF-Q74F84-F1
#
_cell.length_a   1.000
_cell.length_b   1.000
_cell.length_c   1.000
_cell.angle_alpha   90.00
_cell.angle_beta   90.00
_cell.angle_gamma   90.00
#
_symmetry.space_group_name_H-M   'P 1'
#
loop_
_entity.id
_entity.type
_entity.pdbx_description
1 polymer ?
#
loop_
_entity_poly.entity_id
_entity_poly.type
_entity_poly.pdbx_seq_one_letter_code
_entity_poly.pdbx_strand_id
1 'polypeptide(L)' 'MKTNDLVPIHDAARELGTTHLRLLMLVKQGTLAGELCDGEWFLPRHAVEQFRAFGGDSRADLACRATCKAPSCGCKG' A
#
# COMPACT_ATOMS: atom_id res chain seq x y z
N MET A 1 -12.05 18.97 18.31
CA MET A 1 -11.99 17.53 18.00
C MET A 1 -11.33 17.41 16.64
N LYS A 2 -10.15 16.78 16.55
CA LYS A 2 -9.58 16.41 15.25
C LYS A 2 -10.41 15.24 14.76
N THR A 3 -11.23 15.45 13.74
CA THR A 3 -11.81 14.37 12.96
C THR A 3 -10.62 13.61 12.41
N ASN A 4 -10.25 12.49 13.04
CA ASN A 4 -9.24 11.61 12.47
C ASN A 4 -9.89 11.06 11.20
N ASP A 5 -9.51 11.61 10.05
CA ASP A 5 -9.93 11.07 8.77
C ASP A 5 -9.34 9.66 8.66
N LEU A 6 -10.19 8.67 8.90
CA LEU A 6 -9.88 7.26 8.77
C LEU A 6 -10.14 6.85 7.34
N VAL A 7 -9.17 6.16 6.76
CA VAL A 7 -9.22 5.69 5.38
C VAL A 7 -9.35 4.19 5.42
N PRO A 8 -10.40 3.59 4.83
CA PRO A 8 -10.47 2.13 4.69
C PRO A 8 -9.21 1.60 4.04
N ILE A 9 -8.67 0.49 4.53
CA ILE A 9 -7.37 -0.02 4.06
C ILE A 9 -7.36 -0.36 2.57
N HIS A 10 -8.52 -0.74 2.02
CA HIS A 10 -8.69 -0.99 0.59
C HIS A 10 -8.58 0.29 -0.25
N ASP A 11 -9.11 1.40 0.24
CA ASP A 11 -9.01 2.69 -0.43
C ASP A 11 -7.60 3.26 -0.31
N ALA A 12 -6.99 3.17 0.87
CA ALA A 12 -5.60 3.54 1.06
C ALA A 12 -4.66 2.73 0.15
N ALA A 13 -4.92 1.42 -0.03
CA ALA A 13 -4.13 0.58 -0.95
C ALA A 13 -4.20 1.09 -2.39
N ARG A 14 -5.40 1.50 -2.84
CA ARG A 14 -5.63 2.08 -4.17
C ARG A 14 -4.93 3.43 -4.32
N GLU A 15 -5.05 4.31 -3.33
CA GLU A 15 -4.41 5.63 -3.32
C GLU A 15 -2.88 5.52 -3.37
N LEU A 16 -2.32 4.54 -2.65
CA LEU A 16 -0.88 4.35 -2.51
C LEU A 16 -0.27 3.44 -3.59
N GLY A 17 -1.08 2.90 -4.52
CA GLY A 17 -0.61 1.99 -5.56
C GLY A 17 0.01 0.70 -5.00
N THR A 18 -0.52 0.18 -3.90
CA THR A 18 -0.01 -0.99 -3.18
C THR A 18 -1.14 -2.00 -2.91
N THR A 19 -0.87 -3.07 -2.17
CA THR A 19 -1.89 -4.04 -1.76
C THR A 19 -2.34 -3.80 -0.32
N HIS A 20 -3.63 -4.05 -0.04
CA HIS A 20 -4.15 -4.00 1.33
C HIS A 20 -3.41 -4.98 2.26
N LEU A 21 -3.00 -6.16 1.76
CA LEU A 21 -2.17 -7.11 2.50
C LEU A 21 -0.81 -6.50 2.91
N ARG A 22 -0.14 -5.75 2.03
CA ARG A 22 1.11 -5.07 2.38
C ARG A 22 0.89 -4.03 3.47
N LEU A 23 -0.18 -3.25 3.38
CA LEU A 23 -0.55 -2.29 4.42
C LEU A 23 -0.81 -2.99 5.76
N LEU A 24 -1.57 -4.10 5.76
CA LEU A 24 -1.81 -4.91 6.96
C LEU A 24 -0.53 -5.47 7.58
N MET A 25 0.42 -5.92 6.75
CA MET A 25 1.72 -6.39 7.22
C MET A 25 2.50 -5.29 7.91
N LEU A 26 2.49 -4.07 7.38
CA LEU A 26 3.18 -2.91 7.98
C LEU A 26 2.52 -2.46 9.29
N VAL A 27 1.18 -2.50 9.34
CA VAL A 27 0.43 -2.26 10.58
C VAL A 27 0.80 -3.30 11.64
N LYS A 28 0.82 -4.60 11.27
CA LYS A 28 1.24 -5.68 12.15
C LYS A 28 2.69 -5.54 12.63
N GLN A 29 3.57 -4.98 11.82
CA GLN A 29 4.97 -4.70 12.15
C GLN A 29 5.17 -3.42 12.99
N GLY A 30 4.12 -2.62 13.18
CA GLY A 30 4.20 -1.33 13.89
C GLY A 30 4.90 -0.22 13.10
N THR A 31 5.14 -0.41 11.80
CA THR A 31 5.77 0.57 10.92
C THR A 31 4.78 1.50 10.23
N LEU A 32 3.48 1.17 10.30
CA LEU A 32 2.38 1.99 9.82
C LEU A 32 1.29 2.02 10.88
N ALA A 33 0.71 3.19 11.16
CA ALA A 33 -0.43 3.29 12.06
C ALA A 33 -1.69 2.75 11.37
N GLY A 34 -2.46 1.94 12.09
CA GLY A 34 -3.74 1.42 11.64
C GLY A 34 -4.60 1.00 12.81
N GLU A 35 -5.92 1.00 12.61
CA GLU A 35 -6.90 0.64 13.62
C GLU A 35 -7.98 -0.28 13.04
N LEU A 36 -8.48 -1.16 13.88
CA LEU A 36 -9.56 -2.09 13.55
C LEU A 36 -10.87 -1.54 14.12
N CYS A 37 -11.81 -1.19 13.26
CA CYS A 37 -13.13 -0.67 13.62
C CYS A 37 -14.19 -1.57 12.98
N ASP A 38 -15.10 -2.12 13.80
CA ASP A 38 -16.22 -2.95 13.34
C ASP A 38 -15.81 -4.12 12.41
N GLY A 39 -14.60 -4.67 12.61
CA GLY A 39 -14.07 -5.77 11.80
C GLY A 39 -13.36 -5.36 10.51
N GLU A 40 -13.27 -4.07 10.21
CA GLU A 40 -12.55 -3.52 9.07
C GLU A 40 -11.34 -2.68 9.50
N TRP A 41 -10.26 -2.75 8.73
CA TRP A 41 -9.04 -2.01 9.01
C TRP A 41 -9.06 -0.64 8.35
N PHE A 42 -8.66 0.36 9.13
CA PHE A 42 -8.54 1.74 8.70
C PHE A 42 -7.13 2.26 8.98
N LEU A 43 -6.68 3.18 8.13
CA LEU A 43 -5.44 3.92 8.32
C LEU A 43 -5.78 5.38 8.59
N PRO A 44 -5.17 6.01 9.62
CA PRO A 44 -5.27 7.45 9.78
C PRO A 44 -4.71 8.17 8.55
N ARG A 45 -5.38 9.22 8.08
CA ARG A 45 -4.97 10.01 6.91
C ARG A 45 -3.51 10.48 7.00
N HIS A 46 -3.04 10.88 8.18
CA HIS A 46 -1.65 11.28 8.38
C HIS A 46 -0.65 10.14 8.11
N ALA A 47 -1.01 8.89 8.42
CA ALA A 47 -0.18 7.72 8.15
C ALA A 47 -0.12 7.40 6.66
N VAL A 48 -1.24 7.57 5.94
CA VAL A 48 -1.31 7.45 4.47
C VAL A 48 -0.40 8.49 3.80
N GLU A 49 -0.50 9.76 4.20
CA GLU A 49 0.34 10.83 3.66
C GLU A 49 1.83 10.63 3.99
N GLN A 50 2.15 10.16 5.19
CA GLN A 50 3.53 9.80 5.54
C GLN A 50 4.05 8.68 4.65
N PHE A 51 3.30 7.59 4.49
CA PHE A 51 3.70 6.48 3.62
C PHE A 51 3.95 6.94 2.17
N ARG A 52 3.10 7.86 1.68
CA ARG A 52 3.26 8.48 0.36
C ARG A 52 4.54 9.33 0.28
N ALA A 53 4.79 10.17 1.27
CA ALA A 53 5.94 11.08 1.31
C ALA A 53 7.28 10.34 1.46
N PHE A 54 7.31 9.25 2.23
CA PHE A 54 8.48 8.39 2.37
C PHE A 54 8.70 7.47 1.15
N GLY A 55 7.87 7.59 0.11
CA GLY A 55 8.06 6.89 -1.15
C GLY A 55 7.71 5.42 -1.07
N GLY A 56 6.66 5.06 -0.32
CA GLY A 56 5.90 3.80 -0.37
C GLY A 56 6.58 2.58 -1.02
N ASP A 57 7.77 2.20 -0.55
CA ASP A 57 8.77 1.36 -1.24
C ASP A 57 9.39 1.96 -2.52
N SER A 58 10.71 2.07 -2.47
CA SER A 58 11.64 1.98 -3.61
C SER A 58 11.59 0.62 -4.37
N ARG A 59 10.43 -0.06 -4.44
CA ARG A 59 10.18 -1.26 -5.26
C ARG A 59 9.46 -0.95 -6.58
N ALA A 60 9.21 0.32 -6.89
CA ALA A 60 9.07 0.71 -8.30
C ALA A 60 10.29 0.26 -9.14
N ASP A 61 11.45 0.03 -8.52
CA ASP A 61 12.65 -0.55 -9.16
C ASP A 61 12.61 -2.08 -9.35
N LEU A 62 11.67 -2.80 -8.75
CA LEU A 62 11.52 -4.26 -8.91
C LEU A 62 10.38 -4.66 -9.86
N ALA A 63 9.71 -3.66 -10.45
CA ALA A 63 8.80 -3.86 -11.56
C ALA A 63 9.54 -3.53 -12.88
N CYS A 64 10.09 -4.57 -13.50
CA CYS A 64 10.56 -4.58 -14.90
C CYS A 64 11.93 -3.91 -15.21
N ARG A 65 13.00 -4.27 -14.49
CA ARG A 65 14.36 -4.08 -15.02
C ARG A 65 15.10 -5.42 -15.15
N ALA A 66 15.30 -5.79 -16.42
CA ALA A 66 16.17 -6.83 -16.97
C ALA A 66 15.65 -8.30 -17.00
N THR A 67 15.42 -8.77 -18.24
CA THR A 67 15.57 -10.16 -18.69
C THR A 67 14.37 -11.12 -18.70
N CYS A 68 13.17 -10.66 -19.07
CA CYS A 68 12.19 -11.60 -19.64
C CYS A 68 12.62 -12.03 -21.05
N LYS A 69 13.59 -12.96 -21.16
CA LYS A 69 13.83 -13.79 -22.35
C LYS A 69 13.18 -15.16 -22.13
N ALA A 70 11.86 -15.21 -22.01
CA ALA A 70 11.12 -16.45 -22.11
C ALA A 70 10.22 -16.35 -23.36
N PRO A 71 10.24 -17.31 -24.30
CA PRO A 71 9.51 -17.21 -25.57
C PRO A 71 7.98 -17.37 -25.44
N SER A 72 7.43 -17.36 -24.23
CA SER A 72 5.99 -17.51 -24.02
C SER A 72 5.52 -16.79 -22.74
N CYS A 73 5.43 -15.47 -22.79
CA CYS A 73 4.46 -14.76 -21.97
C CYS A 73 3.65 -13.86 -22.90
N GLY A 74 2.48 -14.35 -23.30
CA GLY A 74 1.57 -13.67 -24.20
C GLY A 74 0.83 -12.55 -23.49
N CYS A 75 1.45 -11.37 -23.42
CA CYS A 75 0.73 -10.12 -23.23
C CYS A 75 0.79 -9.38 -24.57
N LYS A 76 -0.25 -9.57 -25.41
CA LYS A 76 -0.43 -8.79 -26.62
C LYS A 76 -0.91 -7.39 -26.22
N GLY A 77 -0.04 -6.40 -26.44
CA GLY A 77 -0.43 -5.05 -26.81
C GLY A 77 -0.57 -4.94 -28.32
#